data_AF-A0A351ZXI9-F1
#
_entry.id   AF-A0A351ZXI9-F1
#
_cell.length_a   1.000
_cell.length_b   1.000
_cell.length_c   1.000
_cell.angle_alpha   90.00
_cell.angle_beta   90.00
_cell.angle_gamma   90.00
#
_symmetry.space_group_name_H-M   'P 1'
#
loop_
_entity.id
_entity.type
_entity.pdbx_description
1 polymer ?
#
loop_
_entity_poly.entity_id
_entity_poly.type
_entity_poly.pdbx_seq_one_letter_code
_entity_poly.pdbx_strand_id
1 'polypeptide(L)'
;SLELTFNRSWAGWPYKNNQQDLIGLYGAVFTLKDSATGDEIAQWSSFLPPVLCPNEDNERAPFAHFTEQTRSYVDTINIDTLYAPNGDILRIDTVKFGFDDSREKKVRAGSYFSNAACFSNKFALGTIGLAFDYAIEQWGGVYRSDTAFIANGPANINVARGNTVAGLFNQTSDLNLAPGFIDLPFPDFVPANPWAVSYNNGPGVYEITFKQGGRETLTTKFGLNTTDDVGKDSTMTFPDVEYLEYDIKNVYSFNRADPKPDGTIDSAIVNYDFLLKPHSLDFAKVPAAEQRNFPNIELVPAGSFGSASYGWRNSRNGEWSPARLRFYAAEANSGRPLGQQLRYYKSRTVSTTGRDTLDFVNVITIAGAQFVLDASLRGRRTSSNTVASNAPTTANPPTAFPAEDFKPGDKVVVSTFGGAFGFPFDGATAKIRVEQYDKFDRETGEQSYTSEDLEQVQVVPNPFYVTNEGMSSPFQAKIFFTRLPRICTINIYTVAGELVRTIEHNELNAAQNAVSTERSEAALRAQLGADVWDLLTRSQLSKRRAASQMFIAKIETPSGASVIRKFAVVVGPARFPGEGE
;
A
#
# COMPACT_ATOMS: atom_id res chain seq x y z
N SER A 1 16.72 -9.05 13.48
CA SER A 1 16.34 -8.81 12.07
C SER A 1 15.11 -7.93 12.04
N LEU A 2 14.88 -7.22 10.95
CA LEU A 2 13.74 -6.32 10.82
C LEU A 2 12.76 -6.89 9.81
N GLU A 3 11.49 -6.56 9.97
CA GLU A 3 10.43 -6.88 9.03
C GLU A 3 9.72 -5.58 8.63
N LEU A 4 9.70 -5.29 7.33
CA LEU A 4 8.96 -4.16 6.77
C LEU A 4 7.68 -4.69 6.15
N THR A 5 6.53 -4.31 6.69
CA THR A 5 5.21 -4.67 6.18
C THR A 5 4.62 -3.54 5.36
N PHE A 6 3.98 -3.89 4.24
CA PHE A 6 3.28 -2.97 3.35
C PHE A 6 1.77 -3.15 3.48
N ASN A 7 1.04 -2.05 3.58
CA ASN A 7 -0.43 -2.05 3.52
C ASN A 7 -0.88 -0.90 2.63
N ARG A 8 -1.83 -1.13 1.74
CA ARG A 8 -2.41 -0.06 0.93
C ARG A 8 -3.25 0.87 1.79
N SER A 9 -3.25 2.13 1.40
CA SER A 9 -4.09 3.18 1.97
C SER A 9 -4.95 3.77 0.87
N TRP A 10 -6.15 4.21 1.23
CA TRP A 10 -7.04 4.90 0.32
C TRP A 10 -7.71 6.07 1.04
N ALA A 11 -7.76 7.23 0.38
CA ALA A 11 -8.32 8.44 0.95
C ALA A 11 -9.12 9.23 -0.08
N GLY A 12 -10.24 9.83 0.35
CA GLY A 12 -11.05 10.71 -0.49
C GLY A 12 -10.59 12.17 -0.40
N TRP A 13 -10.53 12.84 -1.54
CA TRP A 13 -10.23 14.28 -1.65
C TRP A 13 -11.34 15.03 -2.42
N PRO A 14 -11.81 16.20 -1.94
CA PRO A 14 -12.85 16.97 -2.63
C PRO A 14 -12.33 17.57 -3.95
N TYR A 15 -13.00 17.26 -5.05
CA TYR A 15 -12.70 17.84 -6.36
C TYR A 15 -13.20 19.28 -6.46
N LYS A 16 -12.34 20.23 -6.85
CA LYS A 16 -12.69 21.66 -7.07
C LYS A 16 -13.46 22.30 -5.90
N ASN A 17 -13.11 21.98 -4.66
CA ASN A 17 -13.80 22.44 -3.43
C ASN A 17 -15.26 21.99 -3.30
N ASN A 18 -15.73 21.06 -4.15
CA ASN A 18 -17.03 20.43 -4.00
C ASN A 18 -16.92 19.22 -3.07
N GLN A 19 -17.49 19.34 -1.86
CA GLN A 19 -17.49 18.26 -0.86
C GLN A 19 -18.31 17.03 -1.28
N GLN A 20 -19.12 17.12 -2.35
CA GLN A 20 -19.91 15.99 -2.86
C GLN A 20 -19.20 15.15 -3.92
N ASP A 21 -18.18 15.69 -4.61
CA ASP A 21 -17.43 14.99 -5.64
C ASP A 21 -16.05 14.61 -5.10
N LEU A 22 -15.94 13.44 -4.47
CA LEU A 22 -14.67 12.95 -3.91
C LEU A 22 -13.88 12.12 -4.94
N ILE A 23 -12.58 12.38 -5.03
CA ILE A 23 -11.61 11.56 -5.77
C ILE A 23 -10.87 10.67 -4.77
N GLY A 24 -10.94 9.35 -4.99
CA GLY A 24 -10.13 8.39 -4.25
C GLY A 24 -8.66 8.42 -4.66
N LEU A 25 -7.75 8.45 -3.68
CA LEU A 25 -6.30 8.46 -3.84
C LEU A 25 -5.71 7.15 -3.32
N TYR A 26 -4.84 6.50 -4.09
CA TYR A 26 -4.12 5.31 -3.67
C TYR A 26 -2.78 5.66 -3.01
N GLY A 27 -2.51 5.08 -1.86
CA GLY A 27 -1.26 5.19 -1.14
C GLY A 27 -0.83 3.87 -0.51
N ALA A 28 0.27 3.91 0.24
CA ALA A 28 0.77 2.80 1.01
C ALA A 28 1.28 3.28 2.38
N VAL A 29 1.08 2.43 3.39
CA VAL A 29 1.63 2.53 4.74
C VAL A 29 2.69 1.45 4.87
N PHE A 30 3.84 1.83 5.41
CA PHE A 30 5.00 1.00 5.62
C PHE A 30 5.26 0.91 7.12
N THR A 31 5.26 -0.30 7.68
CA THR A 31 5.51 -0.51 9.11
C THR A 31 6.75 -1.37 9.28
N LEU A 32 7.77 -0.83 9.93
CA LEU A 32 9.00 -1.54 10.28
C LEU A 32 8.89 -2.08 11.70
N LYS A 33 9.15 -3.37 11.87
CA LYS A 33 9.10 -4.07 13.16
C LYS A 33 10.38 -4.82 13.44
N ASP A 34 10.69 -5.03 14.72
CA ASP A 34 11.61 -6.09 15.10
C ASP A 34 10.94 -7.44 14.79
N SER A 35 11.59 -8.27 13.98
CA SER A 35 10.97 -9.52 13.52
C SER A 35 10.87 -10.60 14.62
N ALA A 36 11.61 -10.45 15.73
CA ALA A 36 11.62 -11.41 16.83
C ALA A 36 10.60 -11.04 17.91
N THR A 37 10.49 -9.76 18.27
CA THR A 37 9.52 -9.30 19.29
C THR A 37 8.18 -8.87 18.70
N GLY A 38 8.16 -8.45 17.43
CA GLY A 38 6.99 -7.85 16.79
C GLY A 38 6.77 -6.38 17.13
N ASP A 39 7.69 -5.77 17.89
CA ASP A 39 7.59 -4.37 18.31
C ASP A 39 7.78 -3.45 17.10
N GLU A 40 6.93 -2.42 17.00
CA GLU A 40 7.03 -1.40 15.97
C GLU A 40 8.23 -0.47 16.25
N ILE A 41 9.07 -0.32 15.23
CA ILE A 41 10.27 0.51 15.27
C ILE A 41 10.01 1.85 14.58
N ALA A 42 9.34 1.81 13.44
CA ALA A 42 9.01 2.99 12.65
C ALA A 42 7.80 2.72 11.74
N GLN A 43 7.10 3.79 11.38
CA GLN A 43 6.03 3.77 10.42
C GLN A 43 6.17 4.97 9.48
N TRP A 44 5.88 4.74 8.20
CA TRP A 44 5.84 5.77 7.16
C TRP A 44 4.60 5.58 6.31
N SER A 45 4.23 6.58 5.53
CA SER A 45 3.26 6.37 4.47
C SER A 45 3.54 7.27 3.26
N SER A 46 2.91 6.98 2.13
CA SER A 46 2.98 7.85 0.96
C SER A 46 1.82 7.62 0.00
N PHE A 47 1.27 8.70 -0.54
CA PHE A 47 0.51 8.67 -1.80
C PHE A 47 1.51 8.71 -2.96
N LEU A 48 1.47 7.71 -3.83
CA LEU A 48 2.39 7.60 -4.96
C LEU A 48 1.75 8.15 -6.26
N PRO A 49 2.54 8.63 -7.23
CA PRO A 49 3.94 9.06 -7.05
C PRO A 49 4.03 10.23 -6.03
N PRO A 50 5.16 10.35 -5.29
CA PRO A 50 5.36 11.50 -4.42
C PRO A 50 5.62 12.76 -5.26
N VAL A 51 5.10 13.91 -4.82
CA VAL A 51 5.33 15.21 -5.47
C VAL A 51 6.28 16.03 -4.60
N LEU A 52 7.40 16.49 -5.18
CA LEU A 52 8.35 17.36 -4.48
C LEU A 52 7.88 18.81 -4.55
N CYS A 53 7.58 19.41 -3.40
CA CYS A 53 7.26 20.84 -3.23
C CYS A 53 6.09 21.35 -4.12
N PRO A 54 4.84 20.94 -3.85
CA PRO A 54 3.71 21.33 -4.70
C PRO A 54 3.39 22.83 -4.57
N ASN A 55 3.50 23.57 -5.70
CA ASN A 55 3.06 24.96 -5.79
C ASN A 55 1.53 25.11 -5.74
N GLU A 56 1.07 26.26 -5.24
CA GLU A 56 -0.30 26.49 -4.74
C GLU A 56 -1.41 26.36 -5.79
N ASP A 57 -1.10 26.54 -7.09
CA ASP A 57 -2.14 26.70 -8.11
C ASP A 57 -2.38 25.46 -9.01
N ASN A 58 -1.39 24.56 -9.22
CA ASN A 58 -1.53 23.41 -10.13
C ASN A 58 -0.95 22.08 -9.61
N GLU A 59 0.00 22.11 -8.66
CA GLU A 59 0.78 20.92 -8.23
C GLU A 59 0.34 20.38 -6.86
N ARG A 60 -0.44 21.15 -6.09
CA ARG A 60 -1.17 20.67 -4.89
C ARG A 60 -2.41 19.83 -5.22
N ALA A 61 -2.68 19.59 -6.51
CA ALA A 61 -3.87 18.91 -6.92
C ALA A 61 -3.75 17.38 -6.73
N PRO A 62 -4.84 16.67 -6.38
CA PRO A 62 -4.89 15.20 -6.40
C PRO A 62 -4.50 14.57 -7.76
N PHE A 63 -4.34 15.41 -8.78
CA PHE A 63 -3.98 15.15 -10.17
C PHE A 63 -2.48 14.88 -10.33
N ALA A 64 -1.74 14.64 -9.26
CA ALA A 64 -0.37 14.14 -9.35
C ALA A 64 -0.24 12.71 -8.81
N HIS A 65 -1.28 12.19 -8.14
CA HIS A 65 -1.27 10.87 -7.50
C HIS A 65 -2.03 9.82 -8.30
N PHE A 66 -1.88 8.54 -7.93
CA PHE A 66 -2.76 7.48 -8.42
C PHE A 66 -4.18 7.70 -7.91
N THR A 67 -5.14 7.87 -8.82
CA THR A 67 -6.54 8.13 -8.47
C THR A 67 -7.50 7.07 -8.99
N GLU A 68 -8.63 6.92 -8.30
CA GLU A 68 -9.68 5.97 -8.61
C GLU A 68 -10.60 6.41 -9.75
N GLN A 69 -10.83 7.72 -9.88
CA GLN A 69 -11.79 8.28 -10.83
C GLN A 69 -11.15 8.97 -12.03
N THR A 70 -9.84 9.25 -11.99
CA THR A 70 -9.00 9.89 -13.03
C THR A 70 -9.51 11.18 -13.69
N ARG A 71 -10.76 11.60 -13.45
CA ARG A 71 -11.48 12.82 -13.87
C ARG A 71 -10.72 14.10 -13.53
N SER A 72 -9.84 13.98 -12.57
CA SER A 72 -8.86 14.92 -12.09
C SER A 72 -7.86 15.40 -13.16
N TYR A 73 -7.55 14.57 -14.17
CA TYR A 73 -6.44 14.80 -15.09
C TYR A 73 -6.81 15.41 -16.45
N VAL A 74 -8.10 15.64 -16.73
CA VAL A 74 -8.56 16.06 -18.06
C VAL A 74 -9.73 17.03 -17.94
N ASP A 75 -9.47 18.32 -17.72
CA ASP A 75 -10.54 19.33 -17.77
C ASP A 75 -10.95 19.65 -19.23
N THR A 76 -10.06 19.40 -20.20
CA THR A 76 -10.28 19.36 -21.67
C THR A 76 -9.23 18.45 -22.34
N ILE A 77 -9.37 18.06 -23.62
CA ILE A 77 -8.32 17.34 -24.39
C ILE A 77 -7.11 18.27 -24.54
N ASN A 78 -6.31 18.36 -23.49
CA ASN A 78 -5.01 19.00 -23.48
C ASN A 78 -4.02 18.01 -22.91
N ILE A 79 -2.85 17.95 -23.53
CA ILE A 79 -1.71 17.17 -23.08
C ILE A 79 -1.33 17.73 -21.70
N ASP A 80 -1.59 16.98 -20.63
CA ASP A 80 -1.40 17.47 -19.28
C ASP A 80 0.09 17.41 -18.94
N THR A 81 0.72 18.58 -18.98
CA THR A 81 2.15 18.73 -18.77
C THR A 81 2.38 19.25 -17.36
N LEU A 82 2.94 18.41 -16.50
CA LEU A 82 3.41 18.82 -15.19
C LEU A 82 4.73 19.56 -15.38
N TYR A 83 4.83 20.76 -14.83
CA TYR A 83 6.05 21.56 -14.82
C TYR A 83 6.68 21.53 -13.43
N ALA A 84 7.97 21.84 -13.35
CA ALA A 84 8.67 22.12 -12.10
C ALA A 84 8.52 23.61 -11.77
N PRO A 85 8.80 24.02 -10.52
CA PRO A 85 8.80 25.43 -10.13
C PRO A 85 9.71 26.34 -10.96
N ASN A 86 10.73 25.76 -11.62
CA ASN A 86 11.65 26.48 -12.51
C ASN A 86 11.16 26.52 -13.98
N GLY A 87 9.97 25.99 -14.28
CA GLY A 87 9.38 25.95 -15.62
C GLY A 87 9.80 24.75 -16.48
N ASP A 88 10.65 23.85 -15.98
CA ASP A 88 11.02 22.64 -16.71
C ASP A 88 9.85 21.66 -16.76
N ILE A 89 9.73 20.89 -17.84
CA ILE A 89 8.70 19.85 -17.94
C ILE A 89 9.10 18.66 -17.06
N LEU A 90 8.34 18.43 -15.98
CA LEU A 90 8.48 17.23 -15.13
C LEU A 90 7.81 16.01 -15.76
N ARG A 91 6.65 16.19 -16.40
CA ARG A 91 5.87 15.08 -16.97
C ARG A 91 5.00 15.57 -18.11
N ILE A 92 4.86 14.80 -19.18
CA ILE A 92 3.87 15.03 -20.24
C ILE A 92 2.96 13.81 -20.30
N ASP A 93 1.68 13.99 -19.98
CA ASP A 93 0.66 12.96 -20.14
C ASP A 93 -0.22 13.28 -21.35
N THR A 94 -0.06 12.52 -22.42
CA THR A 94 -0.91 12.61 -23.62
C THR A 94 -2.18 11.77 -23.50
N VAL A 95 -2.47 11.25 -22.30
CA VAL A 95 -3.53 10.25 -22.06
C VAL A 95 -4.85 10.93 -21.70
N LYS A 96 -5.94 10.41 -22.26
CA LYS A 96 -7.33 10.86 -22.05
C LYS A 96 -7.93 10.23 -20.80
N PHE A 97 -7.17 10.12 -19.72
CA PHE A 97 -7.56 9.35 -18.53
C PHE A 97 -8.87 9.84 -17.89
N GLY A 98 -9.11 11.15 -17.85
CA GLY A 98 -10.25 11.75 -17.15
C GLY A 98 -11.62 11.61 -17.82
N PHE A 99 -11.77 10.86 -18.92
CA PHE A 99 -13.11 10.45 -19.36
C PHE A 99 -13.55 9.19 -18.60
N ASP A 100 -14.79 9.18 -18.13
CA ASP A 100 -15.35 8.09 -17.31
C ASP A 100 -15.18 6.68 -17.91
N ASP A 101 -15.16 6.59 -19.25
CA ASP A 101 -15.04 5.35 -20.01
C ASP A 101 -13.65 5.12 -20.64
N SER A 102 -12.65 5.93 -20.28
CA SER A 102 -11.31 5.88 -20.87
C SER A 102 -10.55 4.61 -20.53
N ARG A 103 -10.36 3.71 -21.49
CA ARG A 103 -9.66 2.42 -21.29
C ARG A 103 -8.14 2.48 -21.38
N GLU A 104 -7.56 3.67 -21.42
CA GLU A 104 -6.12 3.83 -21.53
C GLU A 104 -5.43 3.35 -20.24
N LYS A 105 -4.19 2.87 -20.39
CA LYS A 105 -3.36 2.36 -19.29
C LYS A 105 -1.98 2.96 -19.37
N LYS A 106 -1.39 3.26 -18.22
CA LYS A 106 -0.05 3.83 -18.13
C LYS A 106 0.67 3.27 -16.92
N VAL A 107 1.83 2.64 -17.16
CA VAL A 107 2.77 2.31 -16.10
C VAL A 107 3.49 3.58 -15.69
N ARG A 108 3.40 3.95 -14.42
CA ARG A 108 4.15 5.03 -13.80
C ARG A 108 5.17 4.43 -12.86
N ALA A 109 6.42 4.87 -12.99
CA ALA A 109 7.51 4.42 -12.16
C ALA A 109 8.28 5.60 -11.58
N GLY A 110 8.95 5.37 -10.46
CA GLY A 110 9.79 6.35 -9.79
C GLY A 110 10.36 5.79 -8.50
N SER A 111 11.03 6.63 -7.72
CA SER A 111 11.64 6.24 -6.46
C SER A 111 10.97 6.98 -5.30
N TYR A 112 10.70 6.27 -4.22
CA TYR A 112 10.27 6.83 -2.94
C TYR A 112 11.46 6.84 -1.98
N PHE A 113 11.55 7.89 -1.17
CA PHE A 113 12.49 8.01 -0.06
C PHE A 113 11.78 8.64 1.14
N SER A 114 11.94 8.09 2.35
CA SER A 114 11.49 8.74 3.58
C SER A 114 12.44 9.90 3.92
N ASN A 115 11.91 11.07 4.27
CA ASN A 115 12.74 12.20 4.69
C ASN A 115 13.47 11.90 6.01
N ALA A 116 14.80 12.03 6.03
CA ALA A 116 15.54 12.24 7.26
C ALA A 116 15.43 13.73 7.61
N ALA A 117 14.60 14.10 8.60
CA ALA A 117 14.46 15.50 8.98
C ALA A 117 15.77 15.99 9.66
N CYS A 118 16.55 16.82 8.97
CA CYS A 118 17.74 17.45 9.56
C CYS A 118 17.34 18.69 10.36
N PHE A 119 17.59 18.67 11.68
CA PHE A 119 17.43 19.86 12.50
C PHE A 119 18.65 20.80 12.37
N SER A 120 18.44 22.09 12.63
CA SER A 120 19.47 23.15 12.55
C SER A 120 20.68 22.93 13.47
N ASN A 121 20.55 22.03 14.45
CA ASN A 121 21.59 21.51 15.34
C ASN A 121 22.16 20.14 14.91
N LYS A 122 22.15 19.83 13.60
CA LYS A 122 22.83 18.71 12.93
C LYS A 122 22.67 17.34 13.61
N PHE A 123 21.41 16.97 13.85
CA PHE A 123 21.02 15.56 13.94
C PHE A 123 19.86 15.33 12.97
N ALA A 124 19.90 14.22 12.25
CA ALA A 124 18.73 13.70 11.56
C ALA A 124 17.82 13.04 12.60
N LEU A 125 16.55 13.42 12.65
CA LEU A 125 15.52 12.60 13.29
C LEU A 125 15.20 11.46 12.31
N GLY A 126 15.37 10.22 12.79
CA GLY A 126 15.28 9.00 12.00
C GLY A 126 16.64 8.32 11.83
N THR A 127 16.99 7.37 12.71
CA THR A 127 18.19 6.52 12.56
C THR A 127 18.06 5.57 11.35
N ILE A 128 16.85 5.37 10.84
CA ILE A 128 16.51 4.48 9.74
C ILE A 128 15.57 5.23 8.78
N GLY A 129 15.86 5.17 7.49
CA GLY A 129 14.98 5.64 6.42
C GLY A 129 14.70 4.52 5.42
N LEU A 130 13.60 4.64 4.68
CA LEU A 130 13.17 3.72 3.64
C LEU A 130 13.37 4.34 2.25
N ALA A 131 13.86 3.56 1.31
CA ALA A 131 13.94 3.92 -0.09
C ALA A 131 13.55 2.72 -0.96
N PHE A 132 12.71 2.91 -1.97
CA PHE A 132 12.38 1.87 -2.95
C PHE A 132 11.92 2.46 -4.27
N ASP A 133 12.14 1.71 -5.34
CA ASP A 133 11.54 1.99 -6.64
C ASP A 133 10.15 1.37 -6.73
N TYR A 134 9.21 2.08 -7.34
CA TYR A 134 7.86 1.58 -7.63
C TYR A 134 7.60 1.62 -9.13
N ALA A 135 6.73 0.71 -9.58
CA ALA A 135 6.12 0.76 -10.90
C ALA A 135 4.68 0.27 -10.77
N ILE A 136 3.72 1.15 -11.03
CA ILE A 136 2.30 0.92 -10.83
C ILE A 136 1.57 1.29 -12.12
N GLU A 137 0.67 0.44 -12.56
CA GLU A 137 -0.16 0.67 -13.74
C GLU A 137 -1.44 1.39 -13.33
N GLN A 138 -1.63 2.61 -13.82
CA GLN A 138 -2.86 3.36 -13.69
C GLN A 138 -3.77 3.11 -14.90
N TRP A 139 -5.04 2.85 -14.63
CA TRP A 139 -6.09 2.71 -15.63
C TRP A 139 -6.93 3.98 -15.64
N GLY A 140 -7.28 4.46 -16.83
CA GLY A 140 -8.23 5.55 -17.00
C GLY A 140 -9.65 5.19 -16.57
N GLY A 141 -10.52 6.20 -16.56
CA GLY A 141 -11.92 6.07 -16.20
C GLY A 141 -12.20 5.94 -14.71
N VAL A 142 -13.43 5.57 -14.40
CA VAL A 142 -13.95 5.45 -13.04
C VAL A 142 -13.91 4.00 -12.57
N TYR A 143 -13.46 3.78 -11.32
CA TYR A 143 -13.47 2.45 -10.74
C TYR A 143 -14.86 1.83 -10.65
N ARG A 144 -15.07 0.67 -11.28
CA ARG A 144 -16.35 -0.06 -11.28
C ARG A 144 -16.21 -1.49 -11.81
N SER A 145 -17.28 -2.26 -11.69
CA SER A 145 -17.42 -3.53 -12.40
C SER A 145 -17.45 -3.30 -13.93
N ASP A 146 -16.78 -4.17 -14.70
CA ASP A 146 -16.58 -3.96 -16.14
C ASP A 146 -17.16 -5.07 -17.00
N THR A 147 -16.57 -6.27 -16.95
CA THR A 147 -17.05 -7.42 -17.71
C THR A 147 -17.40 -8.57 -16.78
N ALA A 148 -18.34 -9.40 -17.22
CA ALA A 148 -18.74 -10.62 -16.54
C ALA A 148 -19.27 -11.58 -17.61
N PHE A 149 -18.66 -12.75 -17.76
CA PHE A 149 -19.06 -13.74 -18.76
C PHE A 149 -18.65 -15.15 -18.36
N ILE A 150 -19.29 -16.12 -18.99
CA ILE A 150 -18.97 -17.55 -18.85
C ILE A 150 -17.83 -17.86 -19.80
N ALA A 151 -16.65 -18.21 -19.28
CA ALA A 151 -15.51 -18.62 -20.08
C ALA A 151 -15.65 -20.08 -20.56
N ASN A 152 -16.20 -20.94 -19.70
CA ASN A 152 -16.60 -22.31 -20.03
C ASN A 152 -17.73 -22.73 -19.09
N GLY A 153 -18.81 -23.29 -19.62
CA GLY A 153 -19.95 -23.73 -18.81
C GLY A 153 -21.29 -23.64 -19.56
N PRO A 154 -22.42 -23.72 -18.83
CA PRO A 154 -23.77 -23.73 -19.37
C PRO A 154 -24.15 -22.44 -20.09
N ALA A 155 -24.88 -22.58 -21.19
CA ALA A 155 -25.51 -21.45 -21.85
C ALA A 155 -26.72 -20.92 -21.07
N ASN A 156 -27.07 -19.66 -21.29
CA ASN A 156 -28.28 -18.98 -20.77
C ASN A 156 -28.31 -18.72 -19.25
N ILE A 157 -27.28 -19.07 -18.48
CA ILE A 157 -27.12 -18.50 -17.13
C ILE A 157 -26.70 -17.04 -17.30
N ASN A 158 -27.40 -16.12 -16.65
CA ASN A 158 -27.06 -14.72 -16.71
C ASN A 158 -25.86 -14.44 -15.78
N VAL A 159 -24.70 -14.19 -16.38
CA VAL A 159 -23.51 -13.71 -15.67
C VAL A 159 -23.36 -12.23 -15.98
N ALA A 160 -23.48 -11.39 -14.96
CA ALA A 160 -23.56 -9.95 -15.15
C ALA A 160 -22.89 -9.17 -14.01
N ARG A 161 -22.58 -7.91 -14.32
CA ARG A 161 -22.20 -6.92 -13.32
C ARG A 161 -23.35 -6.61 -12.36
N GLY A 162 -23.02 -6.45 -11.09
CA GLY A 162 -23.90 -5.89 -10.08
C GLY A 162 -24.17 -4.38 -10.31
N ASN A 163 -25.32 -3.90 -9.84
CA ASN A 163 -25.76 -2.50 -9.90
C ASN A 163 -25.34 -1.69 -8.67
N THR A 164 -24.70 -2.33 -7.71
CA THR A 164 -24.08 -1.64 -6.57
C THR A 164 -22.88 -0.87 -7.12
N VAL A 165 -23.06 0.45 -7.24
CA VAL A 165 -21.95 1.37 -7.53
C VAL A 165 -20.98 1.30 -6.35
N ALA A 166 -19.67 1.29 -6.62
CA ALA A 166 -18.66 1.46 -5.57
C ALA A 166 -19.03 2.73 -4.77
N GLY A 167 -19.21 2.59 -3.46
CA GLY A 167 -19.81 3.63 -2.63
C GLY A 167 -19.08 4.96 -2.74
N LEU A 168 -19.83 6.05 -2.87
CA LEU A 168 -19.31 7.37 -2.54
C LEU A 168 -19.30 7.48 -1.01
N PHE A 169 -18.12 7.73 -0.46
CA PHE A 169 -17.87 7.78 0.97
C PHE A 169 -18.83 8.73 1.72
N ASN A 170 -19.47 8.25 2.78
CA ASN A 170 -20.15 9.12 3.74
C ASN A 170 -19.98 8.64 5.20
N GLN A 171 -19.06 9.32 5.89
CA GLN A 171 -18.95 9.51 7.35
C GLN A 171 -18.27 8.41 8.18
N THR A 172 -17.70 8.90 9.30
CA THR A 172 -16.94 8.33 10.44
C THR A 172 -17.42 7.01 11.08
N SER A 173 -18.30 6.26 10.42
CA SER A 173 -18.84 4.97 10.83
C SER A 173 -18.24 3.77 10.07
N ASP A 174 -17.18 3.99 9.28
CA ASP A 174 -16.57 2.92 8.48
C ASP A 174 -16.01 1.79 9.35
N LEU A 175 -16.35 0.56 8.96
CA LEU A 175 -16.15 -0.65 9.76
C LEU A 175 -14.73 -1.24 9.62
N ASN A 176 -13.87 -0.64 8.79
CA ASN A 176 -12.48 -1.04 8.55
C ASN A 176 -11.54 0.17 8.64
N LEU A 177 -10.95 0.39 9.83
CA LEU A 177 -10.01 1.47 10.07
C LEU A 177 -8.60 1.09 9.61
N ALA A 178 -7.90 2.03 8.96
CA ALA A 178 -6.50 1.87 8.57
C ALA A 178 -5.57 1.79 9.80
N PRO A 179 -4.35 1.22 9.67
CA PRO A 179 -3.30 1.41 10.68
C PRO A 179 -3.07 2.92 10.91
N GLY A 180 -2.95 3.31 12.18
CA GLY A 180 -3.18 4.68 12.68
C GLY A 180 -2.16 5.78 12.35
N PHE A 181 -1.51 5.76 11.18
CA PHE A 181 -0.59 6.83 10.76
C PHE A 181 -0.55 7.01 9.24
N ILE A 182 -0.79 8.25 8.79
CA ILE A 182 -0.62 8.67 7.39
C ILE A 182 0.08 10.06 7.37
N ASP A 183 1.22 10.12 6.69
CA ASP A 183 1.88 11.34 6.23
C ASP A 183 1.03 12.02 5.15
N LEU A 184 0.68 13.27 5.40
CA LEU A 184 -0.07 14.09 4.46
C LEU A 184 0.80 14.38 3.22
N PRO A 185 0.25 14.29 2.00
CA PRO A 185 1.03 14.57 0.79
C PRO A 185 1.50 16.04 0.72
N PHE A 186 0.83 16.96 1.42
CA PHE A 186 1.26 18.35 1.64
C PHE A 186 0.64 18.94 2.92
N PRO A 187 1.23 20.00 3.52
CA PRO A 187 0.82 20.52 4.84
C PRO A 187 -0.64 20.96 4.97
N ASP A 188 -1.26 21.44 3.89
CA ASP A 188 -2.67 21.90 3.87
C ASP A 188 -3.65 20.80 3.40
N PHE A 189 -3.20 19.55 3.29
CA PHE A 189 -4.07 18.45 2.86
C PHE A 189 -5.11 18.15 3.97
N VAL A 190 -6.36 18.56 3.74
CA VAL A 190 -7.52 18.20 4.57
C VAL A 190 -8.37 17.14 3.83
N PRO A 191 -8.26 15.85 4.18
CA PRO A 191 -9.12 14.83 3.58
C PRO A 191 -10.58 15.10 3.97
N ALA A 192 -11.51 14.98 3.01
CA ALA A 192 -12.93 15.25 3.25
C ALA A 192 -13.63 14.22 4.15
N ASN A 193 -13.04 13.02 4.31
CA ASN A 193 -13.46 12.02 5.29
C ASN A 193 -12.24 11.19 5.74
N PRO A 194 -12.16 10.77 7.01
CA PRO A 194 -10.99 10.10 7.55
C PRO A 194 -10.91 8.65 7.03
N TRP A 195 -9.92 8.43 6.17
CA TRP A 195 -9.11 7.21 6.03
C TRP A 195 -9.82 5.87 6.28
N ALA A 196 -10.13 5.17 5.19
CA ALA A 196 -10.52 3.77 5.23
C ALA A 196 -9.48 2.87 4.58
N VAL A 197 -9.44 1.62 5.03
CA VAL A 197 -8.75 0.56 4.30
C VAL A 197 -9.40 0.45 2.92
N SER A 198 -8.58 0.39 1.89
CA SER A 198 -9.05 0.16 0.53
C SER A 198 -9.66 -1.25 0.42
N TYR A 199 -10.99 -1.34 0.27
CA TYR A 199 -11.66 -2.56 -0.21
C TYR A 199 -11.56 -2.71 -1.74
N ASN A 200 -11.08 -1.66 -2.41
CA ASN A 200 -10.76 -1.61 -3.82
C ASN A 200 -9.35 -2.17 -4.05
N ASN A 201 -9.22 -3.31 -4.75
CA ASN A 201 -7.90 -3.89 -5.05
C ASN A 201 -7.19 -3.25 -6.25
N GLY A 202 -7.74 -2.16 -6.79
CA GLY A 202 -7.44 -1.69 -8.13
C GLY A 202 -8.15 -2.52 -9.19
N PRO A 203 -7.91 -2.21 -10.47
CA PRO A 203 -8.48 -2.96 -11.58
C PRO A 203 -7.95 -4.41 -11.58
N GLY A 204 -8.78 -5.33 -12.05
CA GLY A 204 -8.43 -6.75 -12.01
C GLY A 204 -9.30 -7.59 -12.94
N VAL A 205 -8.78 -8.78 -13.28
CA VAL A 205 -9.49 -9.81 -14.05
C VAL A 205 -9.50 -11.07 -13.19
N TYR A 206 -10.67 -11.45 -12.73
CA TYR A 206 -10.86 -12.53 -11.77
C TYR A 206 -11.45 -13.75 -12.47
N GLU A 207 -10.69 -14.84 -12.47
CA GLU A 207 -11.18 -16.14 -12.91
C GLU A 207 -11.76 -16.89 -11.71
N ILE A 208 -13.03 -17.26 -11.82
CA ILE A 208 -13.78 -18.07 -10.86
C ILE A 208 -13.83 -19.48 -11.43
N THR A 209 -13.18 -20.43 -10.76
CA THR A 209 -13.20 -21.85 -11.15
C THR A 209 -14.05 -22.64 -10.17
N PHE A 210 -15.12 -23.27 -10.66
CA PHE A 210 -16.01 -24.07 -9.83
C PHE A 210 -15.38 -25.39 -9.42
N LYS A 211 -15.60 -25.78 -8.17
CA LYS A 211 -15.15 -27.03 -7.57
C LYS A 211 -16.34 -27.87 -7.14
N GLN A 212 -16.07 -29.15 -6.92
CA GLN A 212 -17.01 -30.04 -6.26
C GLN A 212 -17.40 -29.43 -4.91
N GLY A 213 -18.70 -29.15 -4.74
CA GLY A 213 -19.24 -28.80 -3.43
C GLY A 213 -20.03 -29.97 -2.84
N GLY A 214 -21.11 -29.65 -2.14
CA GLY A 214 -21.91 -30.62 -1.42
C GLY A 214 -23.42 -30.43 -1.63
N ARG A 215 -24.18 -30.88 -0.64
CA ARG A 215 -25.63 -30.74 -0.55
C ARG A 215 -26.03 -30.13 0.77
N GLU A 216 -27.11 -29.37 0.77
CA GLU A 216 -27.69 -28.80 1.97
C GLU A 216 -29.21 -28.85 1.93
N THR A 217 -29.84 -29.16 3.05
CA THR A 217 -31.29 -29.02 3.19
C THR A 217 -31.61 -27.57 3.51
N LEU A 218 -32.37 -26.91 2.63
CA LEU A 218 -32.81 -25.53 2.84
C LEU A 218 -34.30 -25.48 3.17
N THR A 219 -34.65 -24.78 4.25
CA THR A 219 -36.02 -24.47 4.61
C THR A 219 -36.21 -22.96 4.56
N THR A 220 -37.20 -22.50 3.80
CA THR A 220 -37.46 -21.08 3.61
C THR A 220 -38.96 -20.80 3.57
N LYS A 221 -39.32 -19.53 3.75
CA LYS A 221 -40.71 -19.06 3.67
C LYS A 221 -40.95 -18.28 2.39
N PHE A 222 -42.16 -18.35 1.86
CA PHE A 222 -42.62 -17.58 0.72
C PHE A 222 -43.85 -16.76 1.10
N GLY A 223 -44.00 -15.57 0.50
CA GLY A 223 -45.22 -14.80 0.65
C GLY A 223 -46.40 -15.58 0.06
N LEU A 224 -47.53 -15.60 0.78
CA LEU A 224 -48.76 -16.21 0.28
C LEU A 224 -49.62 -15.15 -0.41
N ASN A 225 -50.05 -15.43 -1.63
CA ASN A 225 -51.10 -14.64 -2.26
C ASN A 225 -52.46 -15.07 -1.67
N THR A 226 -53.26 -14.10 -1.20
CA THR A 226 -54.58 -14.33 -0.62
C THR A 226 -55.62 -14.88 -1.59
N THR A 227 -55.33 -14.89 -2.90
CA THR A 227 -56.21 -15.48 -3.93
C THR A 227 -55.70 -16.84 -4.43
N ASP A 228 -54.41 -16.98 -4.71
CA ASP A 228 -53.85 -18.15 -5.41
C ASP A 228 -53.23 -19.21 -4.46
N ASP A 229 -52.96 -18.83 -3.20
CA ASP A 229 -52.25 -19.65 -2.22
C ASP A 229 -53.08 -19.93 -0.94
N VAL A 230 -54.41 -19.78 -1.02
CA VAL A 230 -55.32 -20.05 0.11
C VAL A 230 -55.12 -21.48 0.61
N GLY A 231 -54.78 -21.61 1.90
CA GLY A 231 -54.57 -22.91 2.56
C GLY A 231 -53.21 -23.59 2.31
N LYS A 232 -52.28 -22.93 1.59
CA LYS A 232 -50.92 -23.45 1.42
C LYS A 232 -50.01 -23.08 2.61
N ASP A 233 -49.06 -23.95 2.93
CA ASP A 233 -47.98 -23.59 3.85
C ASP A 233 -47.02 -22.60 3.17
N SER A 234 -46.73 -21.51 3.86
CA SER A 234 -45.71 -20.55 3.44
C SER A 234 -44.30 -21.12 3.54
N THR A 235 -44.09 -22.11 4.40
CA THR A 235 -42.80 -22.75 4.65
C THR A 235 -42.62 -23.93 3.70
N MET A 236 -41.47 -23.99 3.04
CA MET A 236 -41.11 -25.08 2.15
C MET A 236 -39.70 -25.56 2.47
N THR A 237 -39.51 -26.87 2.37
CA THR A 237 -38.22 -27.54 2.54
C THR A 237 -37.78 -28.15 1.23
N PHE A 238 -36.53 -27.90 0.87
CA PHE A 238 -35.84 -28.43 -0.31
C PHE A 238 -34.71 -29.32 0.21
N PRO A 239 -34.89 -30.66 0.17
CA PRO A 239 -33.83 -31.58 0.53
C PRO A 239 -32.75 -31.55 -0.55
N ASP A 240 -31.50 -31.78 -0.17
CA ASP A 240 -30.42 -32.04 -1.12
C ASP A 240 -30.15 -30.91 -2.14
N VAL A 241 -30.27 -29.64 -1.74
CA VAL A 241 -29.88 -28.52 -2.60
C VAL A 241 -28.38 -28.60 -2.85
N GLU A 242 -28.01 -28.95 -4.08
CA GLU A 242 -26.62 -29.04 -4.49
C GLU A 242 -25.98 -27.66 -4.55
N TYR A 243 -24.72 -27.57 -4.12
CA TYR A 243 -23.92 -26.38 -4.28
C TYR A 243 -22.52 -26.72 -4.77
N LEU A 244 -21.88 -25.73 -5.39
CA LEU A 244 -20.47 -25.75 -5.75
C LEU A 244 -19.70 -24.82 -4.82
N GLU A 245 -18.46 -25.20 -4.54
CA GLU A 245 -17.45 -24.29 -4.06
C GLU A 245 -16.71 -23.67 -5.26
N TYR A 246 -15.86 -22.68 -5.04
CA TYR A 246 -15.06 -22.10 -6.12
C TYR A 246 -13.80 -21.45 -5.60
N ASP A 247 -12.77 -21.50 -6.42
CA ASP A 247 -11.53 -20.73 -6.24
C ASP A 247 -11.58 -19.50 -7.14
N ILE A 248 -11.10 -18.37 -6.62
CA ILE A 248 -11.03 -17.12 -7.35
C ILE A 248 -9.57 -16.66 -7.41
N LYS A 249 -9.07 -16.36 -8.60
CA LYS A 249 -7.72 -15.86 -8.83
C LYS A 249 -7.77 -14.58 -9.65
N ASN A 250 -7.01 -13.55 -9.25
CA ASN A 250 -6.73 -12.44 -10.15
C ASN A 250 -5.68 -12.89 -11.17
N VAL A 251 -6.06 -12.99 -12.43
CA VAL A 251 -5.19 -13.42 -13.54
C VAL A 251 -4.59 -12.23 -14.29
N TYR A 252 -4.89 -10.99 -13.86
CA TYR A 252 -4.29 -9.80 -14.46
C TYR A 252 -2.81 -9.67 -14.10
N SER A 253 -2.01 -9.22 -15.07
CA SER A 253 -0.62 -8.88 -14.88
C SER A 253 -0.18 -7.82 -15.89
N PHE A 254 0.91 -7.13 -15.58
CA PHE A 254 1.60 -6.26 -16.52
C PHE A 254 3.12 -6.38 -16.35
N ASN A 255 3.86 -5.93 -17.36
CA ASN A 255 5.32 -5.92 -17.34
C ASN A 255 5.82 -4.56 -16.84
N ARG A 256 6.72 -4.57 -15.86
CA ARG A 256 7.51 -3.38 -15.48
C ARG A 256 8.96 -3.56 -15.92
N ALA A 257 9.62 -2.43 -16.18
CA ALA A 257 11.07 -2.41 -16.31
C ALA A 257 11.72 -2.87 -15.00
N ASP A 258 12.76 -3.69 -15.12
CA ASP A 258 13.53 -4.23 -13.99
C ASP A 258 15.03 -3.96 -14.22
N PRO A 259 15.51 -2.77 -13.83
CA PRO A 259 16.92 -2.43 -13.93
C PRO A 259 17.76 -3.41 -13.10
N LYS A 260 18.77 -4.01 -13.74
CA LYS A 260 19.72 -4.92 -13.10
C LYS A 260 20.96 -4.15 -12.62
N PRO A 261 21.69 -4.68 -11.62
CA PRO A 261 22.91 -4.05 -11.14
C PRO A 261 24.02 -3.88 -12.20
N ASP A 262 23.98 -4.67 -13.28
CA ASP A 262 24.92 -4.59 -14.40
C ASP A 262 24.58 -3.48 -15.43
N GLY A 263 23.53 -2.70 -15.17
CA GLY A 263 23.07 -1.62 -16.05
C GLY A 263 22.12 -2.07 -17.16
N THR A 264 21.81 -3.37 -17.27
CA THR A 264 20.77 -3.86 -18.18
C THR A 264 19.37 -3.59 -17.64
N ILE A 265 18.37 -3.51 -18.52
CA ILE A 265 16.96 -3.38 -18.13
C ILE A 265 16.22 -4.60 -18.66
N ASP A 266 15.76 -5.44 -17.74
CA ASP A 266 14.92 -6.61 -18.04
C ASP A 266 13.43 -6.25 -17.83
N SER A 267 12.56 -7.25 -17.93
CA SER A 267 11.14 -7.15 -17.64
C SER A 267 10.77 -8.02 -16.44
N ALA A 268 10.12 -7.42 -15.44
CA ALA A 268 9.51 -8.15 -14.33
C ALA A 268 7.97 -8.15 -14.48
N ILE A 269 7.36 -9.33 -14.28
CA ILE A 269 5.91 -9.45 -14.26
C ILE A 269 5.40 -8.98 -12.90
N VAL A 270 4.46 -8.04 -12.91
CA VAL A 270 3.71 -7.61 -11.74
C VAL A 270 2.34 -8.29 -11.77
N ASN A 271 2.08 -9.12 -10.76
CA ASN A 271 0.82 -9.81 -10.57
C ASN A 271 0.53 -10.04 -9.07
N TYR A 272 -0.69 -10.51 -8.77
CA TYR A 272 -1.07 -10.98 -7.43
C TYR A 272 -1.30 -12.49 -7.50
N ASP A 273 -0.23 -13.27 -7.40
CA ASP A 273 -0.27 -14.73 -7.62
C ASP A 273 -0.72 -15.51 -6.38
N PHE A 274 -1.97 -15.32 -5.99
CA PHE A 274 -2.61 -16.10 -4.93
C PHE A 274 -4.11 -16.28 -5.20
N LEU A 275 -4.70 -17.29 -4.56
CA LEU A 275 -6.15 -17.45 -4.49
C LEU A 275 -6.72 -16.44 -3.50
N LEU A 276 -7.79 -15.75 -3.90
CA LEU A 276 -8.49 -14.85 -2.98
C LEU A 276 -9.07 -15.67 -1.83
N LYS A 277 -9.00 -15.12 -0.62
CA LYS A 277 -9.48 -15.77 0.60
C LYS A 277 -11.01 -15.69 0.69
N PRO A 278 -11.71 -16.77 1.05
CA PRO A 278 -13.14 -16.70 1.33
C PRO A 278 -13.40 -15.84 2.57
N HIS A 279 -14.38 -14.94 2.51
CA HIS A 279 -14.77 -14.06 3.61
C HIS A 279 -16.29 -14.06 3.82
N SER A 280 -16.74 -14.63 4.94
CA SER A 280 -18.15 -14.69 5.33
C SER A 280 -18.52 -13.55 6.28
N LEU A 281 -19.66 -12.91 6.04
CA LEU A 281 -20.19 -11.82 6.86
C LEU A 281 -21.39 -12.28 7.69
N ASP A 282 -21.44 -11.95 8.98
CA ASP A 282 -22.65 -12.22 9.78
C ASP A 282 -23.74 -11.21 9.41
N PHE A 283 -24.73 -11.64 8.60
CA PHE A 283 -25.83 -10.79 8.14
C PHE A 283 -26.52 -10.04 9.28
N ALA A 284 -26.67 -10.65 10.46
CA ALA A 284 -27.33 -10.03 11.60
C ALA A 284 -26.51 -8.90 12.23
N LYS A 285 -25.19 -8.89 12.02
CA LYS A 285 -24.26 -7.84 12.51
C LYS A 285 -23.99 -6.75 11.48
N VAL A 286 -24.37 -6.97 10.22
CA VAL A 286 -24.27 -5.92 9.18
C VAL A 286 -25.33 -4.84 9.45
N PRO A 287 -24.98 -3.55 9.43
CA PRO A 287 -25.94 -2.46 9.59
C PRO A 287 -27.12 -2.59 8.61
N ALA A 288 -28.33 -2.24 9.07
CA ALA A 288 -29.55 -2.43 8.27
C ALA A 288 -29.52 -1.71 6.91
N ALA A 289 -28.86 -0.55 6.83
CA ALA A 289 -28.66 0.18 5.57
C ALA A 289 -27.85 -0.64 4.54
N GLU A 290 -26.84 -1.37 5.03
CA GLU A 290 -25.86 -2.13 4.25
C GLU A 290 -26.31 -3.56 3.92
N GLN A 291 -27.29 -4.10 4.64
CA GLN A 291 -27.89 -5.41 4.35
C GLN A 291 -28.50 -5.47 2.93
N ARG A 292 -28.96 -4.33 2.39
CA ARG A 292 -29.50 -4.25 1.02
C ARG A 292 -28.48 -4.59 -0.06
N ASN A 293 -27.19 -4.40 0.24
CA ASN A 293 -26.07 -4.69 -0.66
C ASN A 293 -25.30 -5.94 -0.22
N PHE A 294 -25.84 -6.79 0.66
CA PHE A 294 -25.16 -8.00 1.12
C PHE A 294 -24.78 -8.98 -0.03
N PRO A 295 -23.60 -9.64 -0.03
CA PRO A 295 -22.45 -9.41 0.82
C PRO A 295 -21.87 -8.03 0.53
N ASN A 296 -21.84 -7.17 1.55
CA ASN A 296 -21.51 -5.77 1.37
C ASN A 296 -20.07 -5.60 0.85
N ILE A 297 -19.89 -4.71 -0.13
CA ILE A 297 -18.60 -4.49 -0.81
C ILE A 297 -17.51 -3.89 0.07
N GLU A 298 -17.90 -3.11 1.08
CA GLU A 298 -16.99 -2.42 2.01
C GLU A 298 -16.50 -3.34 3.13
N LEU A 299 -17.30 -4.37 3.42
CA LEU A 299 -17.03 -5.34 4.47
C LEU A 299 -16.21 -6.55 3.98
N VAL A 300 -15.97 -6.67 2.68
CA VAL A 300 -15.12 -7.73 2.12
C VAL A 300 -13.70 -7.17 1.97
N PRO A 301 -12.71 -7.67 2.73
CA PRO A 301 -11.36 -7.16 2.66
C PRO A 301 -10.70 -7.39 1.30
N ALA A 302 -9.70 -6.56 1.03
CA ALA A 302 -8.72 -6.81 -0.01
C ALA A 302 -8.23 -8.27 -0.03
N GLY A 303 -8.06 -8.82 -1.23
CA GLY A 303 -7.52 -10.17 -1.43
C GLY A 303 -8.46 -11.26 -0.97
N SER A 304 -9.70 -10.90 -0.67
CA SER A 304 -10.76 -11.80 -0.27
C SER A 304 -11.98 -11.64 -1.17
N PHE A 305 -12.92 -12.57 -1.07
CA PHE A 305 -14.22 -12.48 -1.73
C PHE A 305 -15.34 -12.87 -0.76
N GLY A 306 -16.50 -12.25 -0.93
CA GLY A 306 -17.73 -12.63 -0.24
C GLY A 306 -18.72 -13.21 -1.23
N SER A 307 -19.63 -14.06 -0.75
CA SER A 307 -20.75 -14.51 -1.57
C SER A 307 -22.00 -14.79 -0.76
N ALA A 308 -23.15 -14.61 -1.41
CA ALA A 308 -24.42 -15.03 -0.86
C ALA A 308 -25.41 -15.32 -1.98
N SER A 309 -26.41 -16.14 -1.65
CA SER A 309 -27.38 -16.62 -2.63
C SER A 309 -28.79 -16.22 -2.22
N TYR A 310 -29.65 -16.00 -3.20
CA TYR A 310 -31.03 -15.61 -2.99
C TYR A 310 -31.94 -16.54 -3.79
N GLY A 311 -32.94 -17.09 -3.10
CA GLY A 311 -33.82 -18.11 -3.66
C GLY A 311 -35.08 -17.54 -4.30
N TRP A 312 -35.56 -18.24 -5.32
CA TRP A 312 -36.82 -18.01 -6.02
C TRP A 312 -37.56 -19.33 -6.17
N ARG A 313 -38.84 -19.39 -5.78
CA ARG A 313 -39.67 -20.56 -6.11
C ARG A 313 -40.19 -20.45 -7.54
N ASN A 314 -40.11 -21.56 -8.28
CA ASN A 314 -40.75 -21.72 -9.59
C ASN A 314 -40.43 -20.57 -10.55
N SER A 315 -39.14 -20.27 -10.76
CA SER A 315 -38.72 -19.14 -11.61
C SER A 315 -39.29 -19.21 -13.04
N ARG A 316 -39.71 -20.40 -13.51
CA ARG A 316 -40.22 -20.67 -14.86
C ARG A 316 -41.74 -20.71 -14.98
N ASN A 317 -42.46 -20.20 -13.98
CA ASN A 317 -43.93 -20.20 -13.96
C ASN A 317 -44.61 -19.19 -14.92
N GLY A 318 -43.84 -18.42 -15.70
CA GLY A 318 -44.36 -17.40 -16.62
C GLY A 318 -44.80 -16.08 -15.96
N GLU A 319 -44.75 -15.97 -14.63
CA GLU A 319 -45.13 -14.75 -13.90
C GLU A 319 -43.97 -13.74 -13.89
N TRP A 320 -44.15 -12.53 -14.40
CA TRP A 320 -43.10 -11.48 -14.41
C TRP A 320 -43.53 -10.17 -13.78
N SER A 321 -44.79 -10.04 -13.35
CA SER A 321 -45.31 -8.81 -12.73
C SER A 321 -44.53 -8.46 -11.46
N PRO A 322 -44.05 -7.21 -11.30
CA PRO A 322 -43.28 -6.83 -10.12
C PRO A 322 -44.09 -6.96 -8.83
N ALA A 323 -45.41 -6.75 -8.91
CA ALA A 323 -46.33 -6.86 -7.79
C ALA A 323 -46.52 -8.31 -7.31
N ARG A 324 -46.40 -9.28 -8.23
CA ARG A 324 -46.59 -10.71 -7.93
C ARG A 324 -45.27 -11.41 -7.58
N LEU A 325 -44.14 -10.95 -8.12
CA LEU A 325 -42.83 -11.56 -7.87
C LEU A 325 -42.42 -11.62 -6.40
N ARG A 326 -42.86 -10.69 -5.56
CA ARG A 326 -42.62 -10.72 -4.11
C ARG A 326 -43.10 -12.03 -3.44
N PHE A 327 -44.12 -12.69 -3.99
CA PHE A 327 -44.63 -13.95 -3.46
C PHE A 327 -43.77 -15.15 -3.83
N TYR A 328 -42.87 -15.00 -4.81
CA TYR A 328 -42.00 -16.07 -5.28
C TYR A 328 -40.57 -15.98 -4.72
N ALA A 329 -40.19 -14.86 -4.11
CA ALA A 329 -38.90 -14.71 -3.47
C ALA A 329 -38.85 -15.47 -2.14
N ALA A 330 -37.74 -16.18 -1.90
CA ALA A 330 -37.46 -16.86 -0.64
C ALA A 330 -37.33 -15.86 0.52
N GLU A 331 -37.30 -16.39 1.74
CA GLU A 331 -37.27 -15.61 2.98
C GLU A 331 -38.39 -14.56 3.07
N ALA A 332 -39.56 -14.89 2.51
CA ALA A 332 -40.74 -14.02 2.42
C ALA A 332 -40.42 -12.63 1.87
N ASN A 333 -39.51 -12.55 0.90
CA ASN A 333 -39.04 -11.30 0.29
C ASN A 333 -38.42 -10.31 1.30
N SER A 334 -37.83 -10.82 2.39
CA SER A 334 -37.13 -10.00 3.39
C SER A 334 -35.80 -9.43 2.91
N GLY A 335 -35.28 -9.89 1.76
CA GLY A 335 -33.97 -9.51 1.24
C GLY A 335 -32.80 -10.22 1.93
N ARG A 336 -33.07 -11.18 2.82
CA ARG A 336 -32.05 -12.03 3.45
C ARG A 336 -31.47 -13.05 2.46
N PRO A 337 -30.17 -13.34 2.56
CA PRO A 337 -29.59 -14.45 1.81
C PRO A 337 -30.15 -15.78 2.34
N LEU A 338 -30.24 -16.76 1.44
CA LEU A 338 -30.69 -18.11 1.74
C LEU A 338 -29.50 -19.07 1.73
N GLY A 339 -29.44 -19.95 2.73
CA GLY A 339 -28.35 -20.90 2.91
C GLY A 339 -27.08 -20.29 3.50
N GLN A 340 -26.00 -21.05 3.47
CA GLN A 340 -24.68 -20.63 3.89
C GLN A 340 -23.99 -19.81 2.79
N GLN A 341 -23.14 -18.89 3.22
CA GLN A 341 -22.30 -18.09 2.32
C GLN A 341 -21.20 -18.93 1.68
N LEU A 342 -20.50 -18.32 0.71
CA LEU A 342 -19.34 -18.90 0.02
C LEU A 342 -19.68 -20.17 -0.78
N ARG A 343 -20.93 -20.23 -1.23
CA ARG A 343 -21.49 -21.31 -2.03
C ARG A 343 -22.10 -20.74 -3.30
N TYR A 344 -22.07 -21.55 -4.36
CA TYR A 344 -22.89 -21.38 -5.54
C TYR A 344 -23.98 -22.44 -5.47
N TYR A 345 -25.20 -22.07 -5.08
CA TYR A 345 -26.29 -23.03 -5.08
C TYR A 345 -26.82 -23.24 -6.49
N LYS A 346 -26.97 -24.51 -6.85
CA LYS A 346 -27.56 -24.93 -8.11
C LYS A 346 -29.07 -24.78 -8.03
N SER A 347 -29.65 -24.35 -9.14
CA SER A 347 -31.09 -24.17 -9.30
C SER A 347 -31.80 -25.49 -9.59
N ARG A 348 -33.13 -25.45 -9.63
CA ARG A 348 -34.03 -26.57 -9.96
C ARG A 348 -34.13 -27.67 -8.91
N THR A 349 -33.76 -27.41 -7.65
CA THR A 349 -34.00 -28.36 -6.57
C THR A 349 -35.49 -28.46 -6.26
N VAL A 350 -36.02 -29.68 -6.17
CA VAL A 350 -37.45 -29.92 -5.94
C VAL A 350 -37.75 -29.97 -4.44
N SER A 351 -38.88 -29.42 -4.01
CA SER A 351 -39.33 -29.45 -2.62
C SER A 351 -39.69 -30.87 -2.15
N THR A 352 -39.76 -31.08 -0.83
CA THR A 352 -40.24 -32.35 -0.25
C THR A 352 -41.66 -32.74 -0.69
N THR A 353 -42.48 -31.77 -1.13
CA THR A 353 -43.83 -32.02 -1.64
C THR A 353 -43.85 -32.40 -3.11
N GLY A 354 -42.73 -32.28 -3.83
CA GLY A 354 -42.62 -32.56 -5.26
C GLY A 354 -43.26 -31.50 -6.17
N ARG A 355 -43.77 -30.40 -5.60
CA ARG A 355 -44.60 -29.41 -6.33
C ARG A 355 -43.84 -28.16 -6.75
N ASP A 356 -42.82 -27.79 -6.00
CA ASP A 356 -42.13 -26.52 -6.15
C ASP A 356 -40.65 -26.75 -6.42
N THR A 357 -40.07 -25.85 -7.20
CA THR A 357 -38.63 -25.81 -7.49
C THR A 357 -38.00 -24.58 -6.86
N LEU A 358 -36.78 -24.69 -6.35
CA LEU A 358 -35.98 -23.59 -5.85
C LEU A 358 -34.87 -23.28 -6.86
N ASP A 359 -34.84 -22.03 -7.31
CA ASP A 359 -33.85 -21.48 -8.22
C ASP A 359 -33.08 -20.35 -7.54
N PHE A 360 -31.85 -20.08 -7.98
CA PHE A 360 -30.96 -19.15 -7.30
C PHE A 360 -30.44 -18.06 -8.21
N VAL A 361 -30.27 -16.90 -7.60
CA VAL A 361 -29.28 -15.91 -8.00
C VAL A 361 -28.15 -15.94 -6.97
N ASN A 362 -26.93 -16.17 -7.45
CA ASN A 362 -25.72 -16.19 -6.64
C ASN A 362 -24.98 -14.86 -6.83
N VAL A 363 -24.71 -14.14 -5.74
CA VAL A 363 -24.02 -12.85 -5.75
C VAL A 363 -22.62 -13.04 -5.18
N ILE A 364 -21.63 -12.49 -5.87
CA ILE A 364 -20.23 -12.55 -5.49
C ILE A 364 -19.68 -11.12 -5.41
N THR A 365 -18.99 -10.82 -4.32
CA THR A 365 -18.33 -9.54 -4.04
C THR A 365 -16.83 -9.74 -4.11
N ILE A 366 -16.15 -9.01 -5.00
CA ILE A 366 -14.69 -9.07 -5.21
C ILE A 366 -14.18 -7.65 -5.39
N ALA A 367 -13.13 -7.28 -4.65
CA ALA A 367 -12.42 -6.02 -4.84
C ALA A 367 -13.33 -4.76 -4.83
N GLY A 368 -14.33 -4.68 -3.96
CA GLY A 368 -15.23 -3.53 -3.94
C GLY A 368 -16.26 -3.50 -5.08
N ALA A 369 -16.42 -4.59 -5.84
CA ALA A 369 -17.40 -4.73 -6.89
C ALA A 369 -18.28 -5.97 -6.68
N GLN A 370 -19.51 -5.92 -7.21
CA GLN A 370 -20.42 -7.06 -7.20
C GLN A 370 -20.64 -7.64 -8.59
N PHE A 371 -20.79 -8.96 -8.62
CA PHE A 371 -21.12 -9.75 -9.79
C PHE A 371 -22.23 -10.73 -9.45
N VAL A 372 -23.01 -11.09 -10.47
CA VAL A 372 -24.20 -11.91 -10.32
C VAL A 372 -24.11 -13.08 -11.28
N LEU A 373 -24.38 -14.27 -10.76
CA LEU A 373 -24.53 -15.51 -11.50
C LEU A 373 -25.96 -16.01 -11.26
N ASP A 374 -26.84 -15.71 -12.21
CA ASP A 374 -28.28 -15.84 -12.08
C ASP A 374 -28.85 -16.91 -13.01
N ALA A 375 -29.04 -18.11 -12.48
CA ALA A 375 -29.72 -19.20 -13.19
C ALA A 375 -31.26 -19.10 -13.07
N SER A 376 -31.76 -18.33 -12.09
CA SER A 376 -33.19 -18.04 -11.94
C SER A 376 -33.71 -17.04 -12.99
N LEU A 377 -32.82 -16.20 -13.52
CA LEU A 377 -33.12 -15.07 -14.41
C LEU A 377 -34.09 -14.06 -13.80
N ARG A 378 -34.24 -14.04 -12.47
CA ARG A 378 -35.14 -13.15 -11.72
C ARG A 378 -34.44 -11.96 -11.10
N GLY A 379 -33.10 -11.97 -11.09
CA GLY A 379 -32.28 -11.04 -10.34
C GLY A 379 -32.44 -11.18 -8.82
N ARG A 380 -31.61 -10.46 -8.07
CA ARG A 380 -31.81 -10.30 -6.62
C ARG A 380 -32.81 -9.16 -6.38
N ARG A 381 -33.77 -9.36 -5.48
CA ARG A 381 -34.70 -8.33 -5.03
C ARG A 381 -34.44 -7.94 -3.58
N THR A 382 -34.03 -6.69 -3.41
CA THR A 382 -34.28 -5.90 -2.19
C THR A 382 -35.30 -4.82 -2.56
N SER A 383 -35.94 -4.19 -1.59
CA SER A 383 -37.24 -3.50 -1.69
C SER A 383 -37.41 -2.35 -2.71
N SER A 384 -36.47 -2.09 -3.64
CA SER A 384 -36.69 -1.16 -4.75
C SER A 384 -35.79 -1.27 -5.99
N ASN A 385 -34.67 -2.01 -6.01
CA ASN A 385 -33.75 -2.00 -7.16
C ASN A 385 -33.31 -3.40 -7.62
N THR A 386 -33.33 -3.63 -8.93
CA THR A 386 -32.69 -4.78 -9.58
C THR A 386 -31.19 -4.73 -9.37
N VAL A 387 -30.58 -5.87 -9.02
CA VAL A 387 -29.14 -5.95 -8.68
C VAL A 387 -28.25 -6.22 -9.89
N ALA A 388 -28.77 -6.71 -11.02
CA ALA A 388 -27.97 -6.87 -12.24
C ALA A 388 -28.31 -5.76 -13.25
N SER A 389 -27.28 -5.20 -13.88
CA SER A 389 -27.43 -4.11 -14.88
C SER A 389 -28.30 -4.49 -16.07
N ASN A 390 -28.38 -5.78 -16.37
CA ASN A 390 -29.15 -6.35 -17.46
C ASN A 390 -30.12 -7.45 -17.00
N ALA A 391 -30.68 -7.37 -15.78
CA ALA A 391 -31.72 -8.31 -15.37
C ALA A 391 -32.94 -8.20 -16.33
N PRO A 392 -33.58 -9.31 -16.74
CA PRO A 392 -34.82 -9.27 -17.49
C PRO A 392 -35.87 -8.45 -16.74
N THR A 393 -36.33 -7.35 -17.33
CA THR A 393 -37.45 -6.57 -16.77
C THR A 393 -38.76 -7.16 -17.27
N THR A 394 -39.87 -6.75 -16.66
CA THR A 394 -41.23 -7.10 -17.09
C THR A 394 -41.49 -6.90 -18.58
N ALA A 395 -40.78 -5.96 -19.21
CA ALA A 395 -40.94 -5.66 -20.62
C ALA A 395 -40.29 -6.72 -21.54
N ASN A 396 -39.30 -7.46 -21.05
CA ASN A 396 -38.49 -8.41 -21.83
C ASN A 396 -38.19 -9.68 -21.01
N PRO A 397 -39.13 -10.62 -20.86
CA PRO A 397 -38.84 -11.91 -20.23
C PRO A 397 -37.76 -12.67 -21.02
N PRO A 398 -36.98 -13.55 -20.36
CA PRO A 398 -35.94 -14.32 -21.02
C PRO A 398 -36.55 -15.27 -22.07
N THR A 399 -35.88 -15.35 -23.23
CA THR A 399 -36.28 -16.20 -24.35
C THR A 399 -36.04 -17.69 -24.07
N ALA A 400 -35.04 -18.02 -23.25
CA ALA A 400 -34.74 -19.37 -22.82
C ALA A 400 -34.21 -19.36 -21.38
N PHE A 401 -34.54 -20.42 -20.63
CA PHE A 401 -33.94 -20.69 -19.32
C PHE A 401 -32.76 -21.67 -19.46
N PRO A 402 -31.81 -21.67 -18.52
CA PRO A 402 -30.73 -22.66 -18.49
C PRO A 402 -31.27 -24.10 -18.49
N ALA A 403 -30.72 -24.97 -19.32
CA ALA A 403 -31.07 -26.40 -19.32
C ALA A 403 -30.32 -27.18 -18.23
N GLU A 404 -29.09 -26.76 -17.97
CA GLU A 404 -28.19 -27.31 -16.96
C GLU A 404 -27.59 -26.16 -16.14
N ASP A 405 -26.98 -26.51 -15.01
CA ASP A 405 -26.30 -25.57 -14.12
C ASP A 405 -24.78 -25.76 -14.21
N PHE A 406 -23.99 -24.87 -13.59
CA PHE A 406 -22.54 -25.03 -13.54
C PHE A 406 -22.15 -26.38 -12.92
N LYS A 407 -20.98 -26.87 -13.31
CA LYS A 407 -20.34 -28.09 -12.76
C LYS A 407 -18.88 -27.83 -12.40
N PRO A 408 -18.25 -28.71 -11.60
CA PRO A 408 -16.83 -28.59 -11.29
C PRO A 408 -15.98 -28.50 -12.57
N GLY A 409 -15.05 -27.55 -12.61
CA GLY A 409 -14.21 -27.24 -13.76
C GLY A 409 -14.76 -26.16 -14.71
N ASP A 410 -16.03 -25.79 -14.58
CA ASP A 410 -16.56 -24.62 -15.30
C ASP A 410 -15.91 -23.33 -14.78
N LYS A 411 -15.89 -22.32 -15.65
CA LYS A 411 -15.18 -21.06 -15.40
C LYS A 411 -16.02 -19.85 -15.76
N VAL A 412 -16.01 -18.89 -14.87
CA VAL A 412 -16.57 -17.54 -15.07
C VAL A 412 -15.44 -16.53 -14.93
N VAL A 413 -15.43 -15.52 -15.81
CA VAL A 413 -14.49 -14.40 -15.73
C VAL A 413 -15.27 -13.14 -15.44
N VAL A 414 -14.82 -12.41 -14.43
CA VAL A 414 -15.35 -11.10 -14.05
C VAL A 414 -14.21 -10.09 -13.94
N SER A 415 -14.43 -8.83 -14.28
CA SER A 415 -13.40 -7.81 -14.19
C SER A 415 -13.88 -6.53 -13.54
N THR A 416 -12.95 -5.84 -12.90
CA THR A 416 -13.07 -4.44 -12.49
C THR A 416 -12.21 -3.58 -13.41
N PHE A 417 -12.57 -2.31 -13.50
CA PHE A 417 -11.95 -1.33 -14.38
C PHE A 417 -11.79 -0.01 -13.62
N GLY A 418 -10.85 0.84 -14.02
CA GLY A 418 -10.46 2.07 -13.33
C GLY A 418 -9.47 1.83 -12.17
N GLY A 419 -8.84 2.88 -11.66
CA GLY A 419 -7.92 2.80 -10.51
C GLY A 419 -6.48 2.41 -10.85
N ALA A 420 -5.75 1.85 -9.87
CA ALA A 420 -4.32 1.55 -9.99
C ALA A 420 -3.96 0.13 -9.53
N PHE A 421 -3.08 -0.55 -10.28
CA PHE A 421 -2.66 -1.93 -10.05
C PHE A 421 -1.14 -2.04 -9.91
N GLY A 422 -0.65 -2.91 -9.02
CA GLY A 422 0.78 -3.15 -8.81
C GLY A 422 1.35 -2.63 -7.48
N PHE A 423 0.49 -2.13 -6.57
CA PHE A 423 0.91 -1.90 -5.19
C PHE A 423 1.27 -3.23 -4.51
N PRO A 424 2.24 -3.25 -3.57
CA PRO A 424 2.42 -4.40 -2.70
C PRO A 424 1.10 -4.80 -2.05
N PHE A 425 0.79 -6.09 -2.06
CA PHE A 425 -0.45 -6.57 -1.47
C PHE A 425 -0.46 -6.33 0.05
N ASP A 426 -1.63 -6.16 0.64
CA ASP A 426 -1.73 -5.86 2.08
C ASP A 426 -1.15 -7.01 2.91
N GLY A 427 -0.24 -6.66 3.82
CA GLY A 427 0.54 -7.62 4.60
C GLY A 427 1.75 -8.20 3.88
N ALA A 428 2.10 -7.76 2.67
CA ALA A 428 3.36 -8.13 2.04
C ALA A 428 4.53 -7.68 2.93
N THR A 429 5.55 -8.53 3.08
CA THR A 429 6.70 -8.24 3.95
C THR A 429 8.04 -8.34 3.21
N ALA A 430 8.95 -7.43 3.56
CA ALA A 430 10.37 -7.54 3.24
C ALA A 430 11.14 -7.81 4.53
N LYS A 431 11.87 -8.93 4.59
CA LYS A 431 12.73 -9.28 5.72
C LYS A 431 14.11 -8.69 5.51
N ILE A 432 14.56 -7.90 6.48
CA ILE A 432 15.83 -7.18 6.43
C ILE A 432 16.75 -7.81 7.48
N ARG A 433 17.87 -8.35 7.02
CA ARG A 433 18.94 -8.78 7.91
C ARG A 433 19.85 -7.60 8.18
N VAL A 434 19.84 -7.12 9.42
CA VAL A 434 20.80 -6.14 9.90
C VAL A 434 21.97 -6.92 10.46
N GLU A 435 23.09 -6.94 9.74
CA GLU A 435 24.35 -7.41 10.30
C GLU A 435 24.81 -6.42 11.37
N GLN A 436 25.47 -6.91 12.41
CA GLN A 436 26.12 -6.01 13.36
C GLN A 436 27.18 -5.22 12.60
N TYR A 437 27.03 -3.89 12.59
CA TYR A 437 28.07 -2.96 12.14
C TYR A 437 29.39 -3.16 12.92
N ASP A 438 29.28 -3.64 14.16
CA ASP A 438 30.39 -3.85 15.08
C ASP A 438 30.60 -5.35 15.35
N LYS A 439 31.78 -5.86 14.97
CA LYS A 439 32.26 -7.21 15.31
C LYS A 439 32.71 -7.27 16.79
N PHE A 440 31.89 -6.72 17.68
CA PHE A 440 32.08 -6.83 19.12
C PHE A 440 31.41 -8.11 19.59
N ASP A 441 32.24 -9.10 19.86
CA ASP A 441 31.80 -10.32 20.47
C ASP A 441 31.53 -10.07 21.96
N ARG A 442 30.24 -10.17 22.33
CA ARG A 442 29.79 -9.95 23.71
C ARG A 442 30.22 -11.08 24.66
N GLU A 443 30.58 -12.25 24.15
CA GLU A 443 31.01 -13.40 24.95
C GLU A 443 32.50 -13.33 25.25
N THR A 444 33.32 -12.96 24.27
CA THR A 444 34.78 -12.83 24.45
C THR A 444 35.21 -11.44 24.90
N GLY A 445 34.36 -10.42 24.71
CA GLY A 445 34.71 -9.02 24.98
C GLY A 445 35.73 -8.45 23.98
N GLU A 446 36.00 -9.17 22.88
CA GLU A 446 36.99 -8.80 21.89
C GLU A 446 36.37 -8.06 20.70
N GLN A 447 37.11 -7.09 20.17
CA GLN A 447 36.80 -6.39 18.93
C GLN A 447 37.84 -6.77 17.89
N SER A 448 37.41 -7.44 16.83
CA SER A 448 38.30 -7.79 15.72
C SER A 448 37.88 -7.04 14.47
N TYR A 449 38.71 -6.08 14.06
CA TYR A 449 38.62 -5.40 12.78
C TYR A 449 39.71 -5.93 11.85
N THR A 450 39.38 -6.15 10.59
CA THR A 450 40.36 -6.38 9.51
C THR A 450 40.77 -5.04 8.90
N SER A 451 41.86 -5.02 8.12
CA SER A 451 42.27 -3.77 7.44
C SER A 451 41.24 -3.32 6.42
N GLU A 452 40.54 -4.27 5.79
CA GLU A 452 39.44 -4.06 4.85
C GLU A 452 38.22 -3.43 5.55
N ASP A 453 37.88 -3.86 6.77
CA ASP A 453 36.78 -3.27 7.56
C ASP A 453 37.04 -1.78 7.87
N LEU A 454 38.31 -1.36 7.93
CA LEU A 454 38.70 0.02 8.21
C LEU A 454 38.66 0.92 6.96
N GLU A 455 38.42 0.37 5.75
CA GLU A 455 38.30 1.18 4.52
C GLU A 455 37.12 2.17 4.56
N GLN A 456 36.10 1.89 5.36
CA GLN A 456 34.94 2.77 5.52
C GLN A 456 35.21 4.07 6.29
N VAL A 457 36.33 4.16 7.03
CA VAL A 457 36.71 5.35 7.81
C VAL A 457 36.88 6.54 6.87
N GLN A 458 36.31 7.70 7.23
CA GLN A 458 36.39 8.92 6.42
C GLN A 458 36.92 10.10 7.24
N VAL A 459 37.61 11.02 6.55
CA VAL A 459 38.05 12.31 7.09
C VAL A 459 37.30 13.39 6.34
N VAL A 460 36.48 14.18 7.05
CA VAL A 460 35.60 15.19 6.45
C VAL A 460 35.67 16.54 7.18
N PRO A 461 35.62 17.67 6.46
CA PRO A 461 35.69 17.78 5.01
C PRO A 461 37.12 17.53 4.50
N ASN A 462 37.23 17.01 3.27
CA ASN A 462 38.50 16.80 2.59
C ASN A 462 38.37 17.19 1.11
N PRO A 463 38.93 18.33 0.66
CA PRO A 463 39.77 19.25 1.41
C PRO A 463 38.97 20.10 2.42
N PHE A 464 39.63 20.58 3.47
CA PHE A 464 39.09 21.59 4.38
C PHE A 464 39.52 23.00 3.93
N TYR A 465 38.58 23.94 3.76
CA TYR A 465 38.82 25.32 3.34
C TYR A 465 38.26 26.34 4.35
N VAL A 466 39.05 27.34 4.75
CA VAL A 466 38.68 28.40 5.73
C VAL A 466 38.41 29.76 5.07
N THR A 467 37.61 29.82 4.00
CA THR A 467 37.28 31.11 3.36
C THR A 467 35.78 31.33 3.31
N ASN A 468 35.23 32.02 4.32
CA ASN A 468 34.02 32.81 4.15
C ASN A 468 34.02 34.00 5.13
N GLU A 469 33.71 35.20 4.63
CA GLU A 469 33.71 36.48 5.37
C GLU A 469 32.62 36.56 6.47
N GLY A 470 31.82 35.50 6.63
CA GLY A 470 30.79 35.35 7.67
C GLY A 470 31.16 34.46 8.87
N MET A 471 32.43 34.10 9.08
CA MET A 471 32.84 33.38 10.29
C MET A 471 33.05 34.34 11.47
N SER A 472 32.13 34.33 12.44
CA SER A 472 32.20 35.18 13.64
C SER A 472 33.35 34.84 14.60
N SER A 473 34.10 33.75 14.37
CA SER A 473 35.22 33.36 15.23
C SER A 473 36.20 32.33 14.61
N PRO A 474 37.53 32.43 14.85
CA PRO A 474 38.54 31.44 14.45
C PRO A 474 38.38 30.04 15.08
N PHE A 475 37.51 29.87 16.08
CA PHE A 475 37.37 28.63 16.88
C PHE A 475 36.42 27.57 16.26
N GLN A 476 35.92 27.76 15.04
CA GLN A 476 34.95 26.86 14.39
C GLN A 476 35.57 25.85 13.40
N ALA A 477 36.89 25.84 13.23
CA ALA A 477 37.57 24.92 12.31
C ALA A 477 37.66 23.50 12.90
N LYS A 478 36.96 22.53 12.29
CA LYS A 478 36.91 21.13 12.75
C LYS A 478 37.06 20.16 11.58
N ILE A 479 37.93 19.18 11.75
CA ILE A 479 38.04 17.98 10.92
C ILE A 479 37.39 16.84 11.69
N PHE A 480 36.51 16.09 11.04
CA PHE A 480 35.82 14.95 11.60
C PHE A 480 36.42 13.67 11.04
N PHE A 481 36.70 12.73 11.92
CA PHE A 481 36.96 11.34 11.60
C PHE A 481 35.65 10.59 11.86
N THR A 482 35.10 9.90 10.85
CA THR A 482 33.79 9.24 10.94
C THR A 482 33.87 7.78 10.52
N ARG A 483 32.92 6.97 10.99
CA ARG A 483 32.91 5.50 10.85
C ARG A 483 34.13 4.84 11.51
N LEU A 484 34.57 5.40 12.64
CA LEU A 484 35.66 4.85 13.43
C LEU A 484 35.24 3.51 14.09
N PRO A 485 36.18 2.58 14.27
CA PRO A 485 36.04 1.48 15.22
C PRO A 485 35.73 1.99 16.63
N ARG A 486 35.04 1.19 17.44
CA ARG A 486 34.70 1.56 18.83
C ARG A 486 35.91 1.94 19.69
N ILE A 487 37.05 1.28 19.46
CA ILE A 487 38.33 1.62 20.10
C ILE A 487 39.40 1.71 19.02
N CYS A 488 40.02 2.88 18.88
CA CYS A 488 41.17 3.07 18.00
C CYS A 488 42.01 4.29 18.40
N THR A 489 43.24 4.34 17.91
CA THR A 489 44.11 5.50 18.01
C THR A 489 44.26 6.14 16.63
N ILE A 490 44.06 7.46 16.55
CA ILE A 490 44.24 8.25 15.34
C ILE A 490 45.52 9.07 15.49
N ASN A 491 46.54 8.75 14.70
CA ASN A 491 47.78 9.50 14.64
C ASN A 491 47.83 10.34 13.36
N ILE A 492 47.92 11.65 13.51
CA ILE A 492 47.94 12.63 12.41
C ILE A 492 49.37 13.09 12.20
N TYR A 493 49.86 12.94 10.97
CA TYR A 493 51.21 13.28 10.56
C TYR A 493 51.22 14.33 9.44
N THR A 494 52.31 15.09 9.35
CA THR A 494 52.65 15.84 8.13
C THR A 494 53.11 14.88 7.03
N VAL A 495 53.17 15.33 5.78
CA VAL A 495 53.76 14.55 4.68
C VAL A 495 55.24 14.21 4.90
N ALA A 496 55.93 14.96 5.77
CA ALA A 496 57.31 14.68 6.17
C ALA A 496 57.42 13.61 7.27
N GLY A 497 56.30 13.10 7.78
CA GLY A 497 56.25 12.07 8.83
C GLY A 497 56.32 12.62 10.26
N GLU A 498 56.21 13.93 10.45
CA GLU A 498 56.19 14.53 11.79
C GLU A 498 54.82 14.34 12.44
N LEU A 499 54.78 13.85 13.69
CA LEU A 499 53.54 13.67 14.43
C LEU A 499 52.97 15.03 14.88
N VAL A 500 51.75 15.32 14.43
CA VAL A 500 51.03 16.58 14.67
C VAL A 500 50.08 16.44 15.87
N ARG A 501 49.35 15.31 15.91
CA ARG A 501 48.33 15.03 16.92
C ARG A 501 48.07 13.54 17.04
N THR A 502 47.87 13.08 18.28
CA THR A 502 47.28 11.77 18.59
C THR A 502 45.92 11.98 19.25
N ILE A 503 44.93 11.22 18.81
CA ILE A 503 43.56 11.18 19.35
C ILE A 503 43.28 9.74 19.76
N GLU A 504 42.85 9.54 21.00
CA GLU A 504 42.45 8.23 21.53
C GLU A 504 40.93 8.16 21.49
N HIS A 505 40.39 7.31 20.61
CA HIS A 505 38.96 7.09 20.45
C HIS A 505 38.57 5.84 21.22
N ASN A 506 37.68 5.99 22.22
CA ASN A 506 37.19 4.87 23.01
C ASN A 506 35.72 5.10 23.44
N GLU A 507 34.83 4.37 22.79
CA GLU A 507 33.39 4.45 23.03
C GLU A 507 32.95 3.73 24.32
N LEU A 508 33.75 2.77 24.83
CA LEU A 508 33.41 2.02 26.05
C LEU A 508 33.62 2.86 27.32
N ASN A 509 34.64 3.72 27.35
CA ASN A 509 34.92 4.60 28.49
C ASN A 509 33.97 5.80 28.56
N ALA A 510 33.43 6.23 27.42
CA ALA A 510 32.43 7.30 27.36
C ALA A 510 31.11 6.87 28.01
N ALA A 511 30.72 5.59 27.86
CA ALA A 511 29.50 5.03 28.45
C ALA A 511 29.55 4.86 29.98
N GLN A 512 30.73 4.67 30.58
CA GLN A 512 30.89 4.45 32.03
C GLN A 512 30.96 5.75 32.86
N ASN A 513 31.34 6.88 32.25
CA ASN A 513 31.46 8.19 32.95
C ASN A 513 30.20 9.06 32.84
N ALA A 514 29.13 8.56 32.21
CA ALA A 514 27.86 9.26 32.04
C ALA A 514 26.99 9.15 33.32
N VAL A 515 27.46 9.75 34.41
CA VAL A 515 26.60 10.02 35.58
C VAL A 515 26.16 11.49 35.53
N SER A 516 24.84 11.66 35.36
CA SER A 516 23.99 12.85 35.59
C SER A 516 24.29 14.14 34.83
N THR A 517 23.72 14.30 33.61
CA THR A 517 22.99 15.50 33.09
C THR A 517 22.60 15.32 31.61
N GLU A 518 21.50 15.92 31.14
CA GLU A 518 21.07 15.86 29.72
C GLU A 518 22.12 16.37 28.71
N ARG A 519 23.03 17.24 29.16
CA ARG A 519 24.15 17.76 28.36
C ARG A 519 25.23 16.70 28.06
N SER A 520 25.34 15.64 28.88
CA SER A 520 26.35 14.58 28.70
C SER A 520 25.90 13.50 27.72
N GLU A 521 24.60 13.24 27.57
CA GLU A 521 24.06 12.32 26.55
C GLU A 521 24.29 12.81 25.10
N ALA A 522 24.17 14.11 24.85
CA ALA A 522 24.43 14.70 23.53
C ALA A 522 25.93 14.67 23.16
N ALA A 523 26.82 14.81 24.15
CA ALA A 523 28.26 14.65 23.97
C ALA A 523 28.65 13.18 23.76
N LEU A 524 27.96 12.25 24.43
CA LEU A 524 28.12 10.80 24.32
C LEU A 524 27.69 10.29 22.93
N ARG A 525 26.53 10.72 22.44
CA ARG A 525 26.03 10.37 21.09
C ARG A 525 26.91 10.95 19.97
N ALA A 526 27.63 12.04 20.23
CA ALA A 526 28.56 12.65 19.28
C ALA A 526 29.89 11.89 19.11
N GLN A 527 30.20 10.94 19.99
CA GLN A 527 31.41 10.10 19.93
C GLN A 527 31.16 8.69 19.38
N LEU A 528 29.93 8.36 18.97
CA LEU A 528 29.64 7.05 18.37
C LEU A 528 30.17 7.01 16.94
N GLY A 529 31.22 6.23 16.73
CA GLY A 529 31.89 6.06 15.45
C GLY A 529 32.55 7.34 14.91
N ALA A 530 32.77 8.37 15.73
CA ALA A 530 33.36 9.62 15.27
C ALA A 530 34.20 10.35 16.33
N ASP A 531 35.23 11.05 15.87
CA ASP A 531 36.06 11.95 16.69
C ASP A 531 36.48 13.20 15.88
N VAL A 532 36.93 14.25 16.58
CA VAL A 532 37.13 15.58 16.00
C VAL A 532 38.53 16.11 16.30
N TRP A 533 39.18 16.64 15.26
CA TRP A 533 40.37 17.46 15.39
C TRP A 533 40.06 18.94 15.17
N ASP A 534 40.47 19.78 16.11
CA ASP A 534 40.33 21.23 16.13
C ASP A 534 41.45 21.98 15.39
N LEU A 535 42.25 21.26 14.58
CA LEU A 535 43.44 21.76 13.88
C LEU A 535 44.54 22.32 14.81
N LEU A 536 44.55 21.95 16.10
CA LEU A 536 45.61 22.33 17.02
C LEU A 536 46.64 21.21 17.21
N THR A 537 47.91 21.58 17.27
CA THR A 537 49.00 20.66 17.62
C THR A 537 49.03 20.41 19.13
N ARG A 538 49.49 19.22 19.54
CA ARG A 538 49.51 18.79 20.96
C ARG A 538 50.88 19.00 21.61
N SER A 539 51.46 20.20 21.53
CA SER A 539 52.58 20.55 22.42
C SER A 539 52.02 21.10 23.73
N GLN A 540 52.39 20.50 24.87
CA GLN A 540 51.99 20.99 26.20
C GLN A 540 52.46 22.43 26.50
N LEU A 541 53.36 22.98 25.68
CA LEU A 541 53.93 24.32 25.84
C LEU A 541 53.45 25.33 24.78
N SER A 542 52.84 24.89 23.67
CA SER A 542 52.24 25.82 22.70
C SER A 542 51.16 25.15 21.85
N LYS A 543 49.91 25.62 21.97
CA LYS A 543 48.82 25.28 21.06
C LYS A 543 49.02 26.08 19.77
N ARG A 544 49.64 25.48 18.75
CA ARG A 544 49.81 26.13 17.44
C ARG A 544 48.77 25.56 16.47
N ARG A 545 48.25 26.42 15.61
CA ARG A 545 47.35 26.02 14.54
C ARG A 545 48.13 25.29 13.47
N ALA A 546 47.56 24.19 12.96
CA ALA A 546 48.09 23.48 11.81
C ALA A 546 48.13 24.41 10.59
N ALA A 547 49.28 24.45 9.90
CA ALA A 547 49.45 25.22 8.68
C ALA A 547 48.71 24.57 7.49
N SER A 548 48.52 25.33 6.42
CA SER A 548 47.95 24.82 5.17
C SER A 548 48.89 23.81 4.53
N GLN A 549 48.51 22.54 4.54
CA GLN A 549 49.26 21.44 3.93
C GLN A 549 48.41 20.17 3.83
N MET A 550 48.99 19.15 3.22
CA MET A 550 48.47 17.78 3.29
C MET A 550 48.89 17.10 4.60
N PHE A 551 47.98 16.30 5.14
CA PHE A 551 48.17 15.48 6.34
C PHE A 551 47.83 14.02 6.04
N ILE A 552 48.41 13.15 6.86
CA ILE A 552 48.20 11.70 6.82
C ILE A 552 47.69 11.28 8.19
N ALA A 553 46.49 10.71 8.26
CA ALA A 553 45.98 10.07 9.46
C ALA A 553 46.17 8.56 9.36
N LYS A 554 46.86 7.96 10.34
CA LYS A 554 46.89 6.51 10.56
C LYS A 554 45.89 6.20 11.67
N ILE A 555 44.86 5.42 11.36
CA ILE A 555 43.87 4.92 12.32
C ILE A 555 44.23 3.47 12.61
N GLU A 556 44.41 3.13 13.88
CA GLU A 556 44.89 1.81 14.31
C GLU A 556 44.07 1.29 15.48
N THR A 557 43.65 0.04 15.38
CA THR A 557 42.87 -0.66 16.42
C THR A 557 43.81 -1.38 17.40
N PRO A 558 43.36 -1.72 18.62
CA PRO A 558 44.15 -2.49 19.57
C PRO A 558 44.61 -3.86 19.05
N SER A 559 43.86 -4.47 18.13
CA SER A 559 44.21 -5.74 17.49
C SER A 559 45.30 -5.61 16.40
N GLY A 560 45.74 -4.39 16.08
CA GLY A 560 46.80 -4.10 15.11
C GLY A 560 46.31 -3.87 13.68
N ALA A 561 45.02 -3.99 13.38
CA ALA A 561 44.48 -3.57 12.09
C ALA A 561 44.57 -2.04 11.98
N SER A 562 45.02 -1.54 10.83
CA SER A 562 45.22 -0.11 10.62
C SER A 562 44.89 0.33 9.20
N VAL A 563 44.57 1.62 9.05
CA VAL A 563 44.28 2.23 7.75
C VAL A 563 44.83 3.65 7.69
N ILE A 564 45.22 4.08 6.48
CA ILE A 564 45.76 5.42 6.24
C ILE A 564 44.75 6.26 5.46
N ARG A 565 44.55 7.51 5.89
CA ARG A 565 43.75 8.53 5.19
C ARG A 565 44.56 9.79 4.95
N LYS A 566 44.63 10.19 3.68
CA LYS A 566 45.28 11.44 3.25
C LYS A 566 44.22 12.53 3.15
N PHE A 567 44.48 13.69 3.71
CA PHE A 567 43.55 14.82 3.65
C PHE A 567 44.28 16.15 3.58
N ALA A 568 43.64 17.16 2.99
CA ALA A 568 44.21 18.48 2.81
C ALA A 568 43.51 19.51 3.69
N VAL A 569 44.30 20.39 4.30
CA VAL A 569 43.82 21.49 5.13
C VAL A 569 44.33 22.79 4.50
N VAL A 570 43.42 23.71 4.22
CA VAL A 570 43.70 25.04 3.67
C VAL A 570 43.13 26.09 4.63
N VAL A 571 44.02 26.66 5.43
CA VAL A 571 43.74 27.75 6.38
C VAL A 571 44.27 29.08 5.84
N GLY A 572 43.60 30.19 6.19
CA GLY A 572 44.10 31.54 5.89
C GLY A 572 45.42 31.87 6.62
N PRO A 573 46.10 32.97 6.25
CA PRO A 573 47.38 33.35 6.85
C PRO A 573 47.27 33.48 8.37
N ALA A 574 48.23 32.89 9.09
CA ALA A 574 48.32 33.03 10.53
C ALA A 574 48.60 34.50 10.89
N ARG A 575 47.66 35.19 11.51
CA ARG A 575 47.94 36.48 12.16
C ARG A 575 48.66 36.18 13.47
N PHE A 576 49.92 36.59 13.57
CA PHE A 576 50.60 36.69 14.86
C PHE A 576 49.92 37.81 15.66
N PRO A 577 49.57 37.60 16.94
CA PRO A 577 49.26 38.72 17.81
C PRO A 577 50.58 39.47 18.00
N GLY A 578 50.70 40.64 17.38
CA GLY A 578 51.80 41.56 17.66
C GLY A 578 51.74 41.98 19.13
N GLU A 579 52.89 42.00 19.78
CA GLU A 579 53.11 42.82 20.97
C GLU A 579 52.70 44.26 20.65
N GLY A 580 52.19 44.96 21.67
CA GLY A 580 51.71 46.33 21.51
C GLY A 580 52.79 47.27 20.96
N GLU A 581 52.28 48.25 20.19
CA GLU A 581 52.96 49.36 19.48
C GLU A 581 53.57 49.05 18.10
#